data_AF-A0A1H7GCY3-F1
#
_entry.id   AF-A0A1H7GCY3-F1
#
_cell.length_a   1.000
_cell.length_b   1.000
_cell.length_c   1.000
_cell.angle_alpha   90.00
_cell.angle_beta   90.00
_cell.angle_gamma   90.00
#
_symmetry.space_group_name_H-M   'P 1'
#
loop_
_entity.id
_entity.type
_entity.pdbx_description
1 polymer ?
#
loop_
_entity_poly.entity_id
_entity_poly.type
_entity_poly.pdbx_seq_one_letter_code
_entity_poly.pdbx_strand_id
1 'polypeptide(L)' 'MMGGYGMGGGGLFLMLILAALVVIPFWRLLPKFGIPSWVSLVAIIPLGALVLLWVMAFRDKLDGGRG' A
#
# COMPACT_ATOMS: atom_id res chain seq x y z
N MET A 1 24.62 23.60 1.40
CA MET A 1 24.58 22.64 2.53
C MET A 1 23.84 21.41 2.05
N MET A 2 24.55 20.38 1.59
CA MET A 2 23.95 19.15 1.07
C MET A 2 24.50 18.02 1.93
N GLY A 3 23.78 17.72 3.01
CA GLY A 3 24.18 16.69 3.98
C GLY A 3 24.10 15.32 3.32
N GLY A 4 25.23 14.61 3.32
CA GLY A 4 25.33 13.26 2.80
C GLY A 4 24.30 12.35 3.46
N TYR A 5 23.32 11.90 2.69
CA TYR A 5 22.52 10.74 3.03
C TYR A 5 23.45 9.54 3.03
N GLY A 6 23.99 9.23 4.22
CA GLY A 6 24.88 8.11 4.43
C GLY A 6 24.28 6.83 3.86
N MET A 7 24.98 6.24 2.88
CA MET A 7 24.78 4.87 2.42
C MET A 7 25.19 3.85 3.50
N GLY A 8 24.65 3.97 4.71
CA GLY A 8 24.99 3.09 5.83
C GLY A 8 23.84 2.98 6.82
N GLY A 9 23.17 1.82 6.84
CA GLY A 9 22.24 1.36 7.89
C GLY A 9 20.95 2.16 8.08
N GLY A 10 21.04 3.45 8.41
CA GLY A 10 19.90 4.32 8.72
C GLY A 10 18.98 4.58 7.53
N GLY A 11 19.53 4.75 6.32
CA GLY A 11 18.73 4.94 5.11
C GLY A 11 17.89 3.72 4.77
N LEU A 12 18.47 2.51 4.90
CA LEU A 12 17.72 1.27 4.75
C LEU A 12 16.63 1.20 5.81
N PHE A 13 16.97 1.33 7.10
CA PHE A 13 16.01 1.28 8.21
C PHE A 13 14.78 2.18 8.00
N LEU A 14 14.99 3.43 7.60
CA LEU A 14 13.90 4.36 7.26
C LEU A 14 13.07 3.87 6.07
N MET A 15 13.69 3.29 5.04
CA MET A 15 12.97 2.71 3.90
C MET A 15 12.06 1.55 4.31
N LEU A 16 12.49 0.66 5.23
CA LEU A 16 11.61 -0.41 5.73
C LEU A 16 10.43 0.16 6.53
N ILE A 17 10.66 1.19 7.35
CA ILE A 17 9.58 1.87 8.09
C ILE A 17 8.57 2.48 7.13
N LEU A 18 9.03 3.21 6.11
CA LEU A 18 8.14 3.81 5.11
C LEU A 18 7.37 2.73 4.33
N ALA A 19 8.04 1.64 3.92
CA ALA A 19 7.38 0.52 3.27
C ALA A 19 6.31 -0.11 4.17
N ALA A 20 6.59 -0.30 5.46
CA ALA A 20 5.63 -0.82 6.42
C ALA A 20 4.44 0.12 6.63
N LEU A 21 4.67 1.43 6.74
CA LEU A 21 3.61 2.43 6.85
C LEU A 21 2.67 2.44 5.64
N VAL A 22 3.15 2.05 4.45
CA VAL A 22 2.32 1.90 3.25
C VAL A 22 1.65 0.53 3.20
N VAL A 23 2.37 -0.57 3.45
CA VAL A 23 1.82 -1.93 3.28
C VAL A 23 0.81 -2.30 4.37
N ILE A 24 1.09 -1.96 5.63
CA ILE A 24 0.23 -2.31 6.78
C ILE A 24 -1.22 -1.82 6.62
N PRO A 25 -1.51 -0.56 6.23
CA PRO A 25 -2.90 -0.13 6.05
C PRO A 25 -3.59 -0.92 4.94
N PHE A 26 -2.93 -1.20 3.81
CA PHE A 26 -3.50 -2.04 2.75
C PHE A 26 -3.74 -3.47 3.24
N TRP A 27 -2.85 -4.02 4.06
CA TRP A 27 -3.02 -5.35 4.64
C TRP A 27 -4.28 -5.44 5.52
N ARG A 28 -4.63 -4.37 6.24
CA ARG A 28 -5.89 -4.29 6.99
C ARG A 28 -7.11 -3.91 6.16
N LEU A 29 -6.91 -3.20 5.05
CA LEU A 29 -7.99 -2.68 4.21
C LEU A 29 -8.49 -3.74 3.22
N LEU A 30 -7.58 -4.39 2.48
CA LEU A 30 -7.90 -5.35 1.41
C LEU A 30 -8.82 -6.50 1.86
N PRO A 31 -8.65 -7.13 3.04
CA PRO A 31 -9.54 -8.20 3.49
C PRO A 31 -10.98 -7.75 3.71
N LYS A 32 -11.21 -6.48 4.08
CA LYS A 32 -12.56 -5.92 4.23
C LYS A 32 -13.30 -5.85 2.90
N PHE A 33 -12.54 -5.70 1.83
CA PHE A 33 -13.02 -5.76 0.46
C PHE A 33 -12.89 -7.17 -0.11
N GLY A 34 -12.72 -8.24 0.68
CA GLY A 34 -12.59 -9.61 0.13
C GLY A 34 -11.39 -9.82 -0.82
N ILE A 35 -10.38 -8.96 -0.76
CA ILE A 35 -9.12 -9.11 -1.50
C ILE A 35 -8.10 -9.76 -0.56
N PRO A 36 -7.35 -10.78 -1.03
CA PRO A 36 -6.41 -11.46 -0.15
C PRO A 36 -5.27 -10.52 0.28
N SER A 37 -4.98 -10.57 1.58
CA SER A 37 -3.97 -9.80 2.30
C SER A 37 -2.60 -9.66 1.61
N TRP A 38 -2.08 -10.73 0.98
CA TRP A 38 -0.75 -10.73 0.34
C TRP A 38 -0.66 -9.77 -0.85
N VAL A 39 -1.80 -9.38 -1.44
CA VAL A 39 -1.87 -8.40 -2.53
C VAL A 39 -1.47 -6.99 -2.06
N SER A 40 -1.47 -6.72 -0.75
CA SER A 40 -0.97 -5.46 -0.18
C SER A 40 0.49 -5.16 -0.55
N LEU A 41 1.29 -6.18 -0.88
CA LEU A 41 2.68 -5.99 -1.34
C LEU A 41 2.75 -5.21 -2.66
N VAL A 42 1.73 -5.28 -3.50
CA VAL A 42 1.65 -4.50 -4.75
C VAL A 42 1.59 -2.99 -4.46
N ALA A 43 1.11 -2.59 -3.27
CA ALA A 43 1.07 -1.19 -2.84
C ALA A 43 2.47 -0.59 -2.55
N ILE A 44 3.54 -1.40 -2.50
CA ILE A 44 4.91 -0.90 -2.41
C ILE A 44 5.26 -0.06 -3.65
N ILE A 45 4.67 -0.41 -4.81
CA ILE A 45 4.81 0.37 -6.04
C ILE A 45 3.69 1.42 -6.05
N PRO A 46 3.99 2.72 -6.22
CA PRO A 46 2.98 3.77 -6.17
C PRO A 46 1.81 3.55 -7.15
N LEU A 47 2.08 3.07 -8.36
CA LEU A 47 1.04 2.73 -9.33
C LEU A 47 0.19 1.53 -8.87
N GLY A 48 0.81 0.53 -8.24
CA GLY A 48 0.11 -0.60 -7.66
C GLY A 48 -0.84 -0.17 -6.54
N ALA A 49 -0.41 0.75 -5.68
CA ALA A 49 -1.26 1.35 -4.65
C ALA A 49 -2.46 2.09 -5.27
N LEU A 50 -2.23 2.89 -6.31
CA LEU A 50 -3.31 3.60 -7.02
C LEU A 50 -4.33 2.63 -7.64
N VAL A 51 -3.87 1.56 -8.29
CA VAL A 51 -4.75 0.52 -8.85
C VAL A 51 -5.56 -0.15 -7.75
N LEU A 52 -4.93 -0.54 -6.63
CA LEU A 52 -5.64 -1.16 -5.51
C LEU A 52 -6.69 -0.22 -4.91
N LEU A 53 -6.37 1.05 -4.74
CA LEU A 53 -7.32 2.06 -4.28
C LEU A 53 -8.48 2.22 -5.27
N TRP A 54 -8.20 2.24 -6.57
CA TRP A 54 -9.24 2.31 -7.60
C TRP A 54 -10.16 1.09 -7.54
N VAL A 55 -9.60 -0.12 -7.49
CA VAL A 55 -10.39 -1.36 -7.36
C VAL A 55 -11.27 -1.32 -6.12
N MET A 56 -10.74 -0.91 -4.96
CA MET A 56 -11.53 -0.80 -3.72
C MET A 56 -12.62 0.27 -3.81
N ALA A 57 -12.33 1.44 -4.40
CA ALA A 57 -13.27 2.54 -4.54
C ALA A 57 -14.45 2.22 -5.47
N PHE A 58 -14.22 1.38 -6.48
CA PHE A 58 -15.25 0.98 -7.44
C PHE A 58 -15.85 -0.39 -7.14
N ARG A 59 -15.37 -1.11 -6.12
CA ARG A 59 -15.87 -2.44 -5.76
C ARG A 59 -17.36 -2.45 -5.44
N ASP A 60 -17.83 -1.48 -4.65
CA ASP A 60 -19.25 -1.37 -4.30
C ASP A 60 -20.15 -1.14 -5.52
N LYS A 61 -19.60 -0.56 -6.60
CA LYS A 61 -20.32 -0.35 -7.88
C LYS A 61 -20.30 -1.60 -8.76
N LEU A 62 -19.33 -2.49 -8.57
CA LEU A 62 -19.18 -3.74 -9.33
C LEU A 62 -20.01 -4.89 -8.73
N ASP A 63 -20.18 -4.91 -7.40
CA ASP A 63 -20.92 -5.97 -6.69
C ASP A 63 -22.46 -5.81 -6.79
N GLY A 64 -22.95 -4.84 -7.56
CA GLY A 64 -24.37 -4.64 -7.88
C GLY A 64 -25.13 -3.98 -6.73
N GLY A 65 -25.40 -2.67 -6.90
CA GLY A 65 -26.06 -1.80 -5.93
C GLY A 65 -27.21 -2.44 -5.14
N ARG A 66 -26.91 -2.89 -3.93
CA ARG A 66 -27.89 -3.13 -2.86
C ARG A 66 -27.67 -2.09 -1.78
N GLY A 67 -28.01 -0.85 -2.15
CA GLY A 67 -28.44 0.17 -1.20
C GLY A 67 -29.96 0.18 -1.15
#